data_AF-A0A4R5NKM8-F1
#
_entry.id   AF-A0A4R5NKM8-F1
#
_cell.length_a   1.000
_cell.length_b   1.000
_cell.length_c   1.000
_cell.angle_alpha   90.00
_cell.angle_beta   90.00
_cell.angle_gamma   90.00
#
_symmetry.space_group_name_H-M   'P 1'
#
loop_
_entity.id
_entity.type
_entity.pdbx_description
1 polymer ?
#
loop_
_entity_poly.entity_id
_entity_poly.type
_entity_poly.pdbx_seq_one_letter_code
_entity_poly.pdbx_strand_id
1 'polypeptide(L)' 'MTPSNIIGGILTCGVGLFLIVAGLMVIRGKWSGIVAGNLFRDDQKSVGRHKKAIGILYIILGVLCLVFYFVVFLKA' A
#
# COMPACT_ATOMS: atom_id res chain seq x y z
N MET A 1 23.03 -14.41 1.00
CA MET A 1 22.04 -13.71 0.14
C MET A 1 22.40 -13.90 -1.32
N THR A 2 21.53 -14.54 -2.10
CA THR A 2 21.65 -14.61 -3.56
C THR A 2 21.19 -13.29 -4.21
N PRO A 3 21.64 -12.97 -5.43
CA PRO A 3 21.20 -11.76 -6.15
C PRO A 3 19.67 -11.67 -6.30
N SER A 4 19.00 -12.82 -6.48
CA SER A 4 17.53 -12.91 -6.53
C SER A 4 16.84 -12.45 -5.24
N ASN A 5 17.45 -12.71 -4.08
CA ASN A 5 16.90 -12.31 -2.79
C ASN A 5 17.03 -10.80 -2.55
N ILE A 6 18.11 -10.20 -3.05
CA ILE A 6 18.32 -8.74 -2.97
C ILE A 6 17.31 -8.01 -3.85
N ILE A 7 17.10 -8.48 -5.09
CA ILE A 7 16.11 -7.90 -6.02
C ILE A 7 14.70 -8.06 -5.46
N GLY A 8 14.35 -9.26 -4.97
CA GLY A 8 13.06 -9.52 -4.33
C GLY A 8 12.82 -8.63 -3.11
N GLY A 9 13.85 -8.41 -2.29
CA GLY A 9 13.78 -7.52 -1.14
C GLY A 9 13.54 -6.05 -1.51
N ILE A 10 14.29 -5.53 -2.49
CA ILE A 10 14.13 -4.15 -2.97
C ILE A 10 12.73 -3.93 -3.54
N LEU A 11 12.22 -4.87 -4.34
CA LEU A 11 10.87 -4.80 -4.90
C LEU A 11 9.81 -4.82 -3.79
N THR A 12 9.94 -5.72 -2.82
CA THR A 12 8.99 -5.84 -1.70
C THR A 12 8.95 -4.57 -0.86
N CYS A 13 10.10 -3.98 -0.57
CA CYS A 13 10.20 -2.70 0.13
C CYS A 13 9.62 -1.54 -0.70
N GLY A 14 9.90 -1.51 -2.01
CA GLY A 14 9.36 -0.50 -2.92
C GLY A 14 7.84 -0.52 -2.98
N VAL A 15 7.23 -1.70 -3.12
CA VAL A 15 5.77 -1.88 -3.11
C VAL A 15 5.20 -1.52 -1.73
N GLY A 16 5.83 -1.95 -0.64
CA GLY A 16 5.39 -1.63 0.72
C GLY A 16 5.34 -0.12 0.98
N LEU A 17 6.41 0.60 0.63
CA LEU A 17 6.48 2.06 0.75
C LEU A 17 5.46 2.75 -0.15
N PHE A 18 5.29 2.28 -1.39
CA PHE A 18 4.29 2.82 -2.31
C PHE A 18 2.88 2.68 -1.74
N LEU A 19 2.53 1.52 -1.16
CA LEU A 19 1.22 1.30 -0.54
C LEU A 19 0.98 2.23 0.66
N ILE A 20 2.01 2.47 1.49
CA ILE A 20 1.91 3.42 2.61
C ILE A 20 1.66 4.84 2.10
N VAL A 21 2.42 5.29 1.09
CA VAL A 21 2.25 6.62 0.48
C VAL A 21 0.88 6.75 -0.19
N ALA A 22 0.45 5.74 -0.94
CA ALA A 22 -0.87 5.69 -1.56
C ALA A 22 -1.98 5.78 -0.49
N GLY A 23 -1.87 5.01 0.59
CA GLY A 23 -2.79 5.08 1.72
C GLY A 23 -2.88 6.48 2.34
N LEU A 24 -1.74 7.14 2.56
CA LEU A 24 -1.70 8.54 3.03
C LEU A 24 -2.34 9.52 2.05
N MET A 25 -2.12 9.36 0.74
CA MET A 25 -2.73 10.20 -0.30
C MET A 25 -4.26 10.00 -0.38
N VAL A 26 -4.74 8.78 -0.11
CA VAL A 26 -6.17 8.46 -0.04
C VAL A 26 -6.80 9.08 1.21
N ILE A 27 -6.16 9.01 2.38
CA ILE A 27 -6.64 9.67 3.62
C ILE A 27 -6.76 11.18 3.41
N ARG A 28 -5.75 11.78 2.74
CA ARG A 28 -5.74 13.20 2.37
C ARG A 28 -6.78 13.57 1.30
N GLY A 29 -7.48 12.60 0.72
CA GLY A 29 -8.49 12.82 -0.32
C GLY A 29 -7.92 13.27 -1.66
N LYS A 30 -6.58 13.26 -1.84
CA LYS A 30 -5.96 13.60 -3.14
C LYS A 30 -6.18 12.50 -4.16
N TRP A 31 -6.21 11.24 -3.70
CA TRP A 31 -6.34 10.06 -4.56
C TRP A 31 -7.70 9.36 -4.41
N SER A 32 -8.65 9.94 -3.67
CA SER A 32 -9.99 9.36 -3.51
C SER A 32 -10.72 9.21 -4.84
N GLY A 33 -10.49 10.11 -5.80
CA GLY A 33 -11.06 9.99 -7.15
C GLY A 33 -10.53 8.81 -7.94
N ILE A 34 -9.22 8.57 -7.88
CA ILE A 34 -8.56 7.44 -8.56
C ILE A 34 -9.03 6.12 -7.95
N VAL A 35 -9.11 6.05 -6.62
CA VAL A 35 -9.57 4.86 -5.91
C VAL A 35 -11.08 4.62 -6.13
N ALA A 36 -11.90 5.67 -6.14
CA ALA A 36 -13.33 5.55 -6.42
C ALA A 36 -13.61 5.06 -7.85
N GLY A 37 -12.93 5.65 -8.83
CA GLY A 37 -13.11 5.29 -10.24
C GLY A 37 -12.60 3.89 -10.56
N ASN A 38 -11.44 3.50 -10.04
CA ASN A 38 -10.81 2.23 -10.39
C ASN A 38 -11.25 1.04 -9.52
N LEU A 39 -11.43 1.25 -8.21
CA LEU A 39 -11.62 0.16 -7.26
C LEU A 39 -13.10 -0.13 -6.96
N PHE A 40 -13.92 0.93 -6.90
CA PHE A 40 -15.32 0.82 -6.48
C PHE A 40 -16.31 1.09 -7.61
N ARG A 41 -15.85 1.64 -8.75
CA ARG A 41 -16.71 2.19 -9.83
C ARG A 41 -17.85 3.05 -9.25
N ASP A 42 -17.54 3.78 -8.18
CA ASP A 42 -18.50 4.44 -7.31
C ASP A 42 -18.26 5.95 -7.33
N ASP A 43 -19.26 6.71 -6.90
CA ASP A 43 -19.19 8.16 -6.81
C ASP A 43 -18.19 8.58 -5.73
N GLN A 44 -17.38 9.61 -6.03
CA GLN A 44 -16.38 10.16 -5.10
C GLN A 44 -16.95 10.49 -3.70
N LYS A 45 -18.25 10.75 -3.62
CA LYS A 45 -18.97 11.07 -2.37
C LYS A 45 -19.03 9.88 -1.41
N SER A 46 -19.21 8.66 -1.93
CA SER A 46 -19.24 7.41 -1.16
C SER A 46 -17.84 7.09 -0.60
N VAL A 47 -16.83 7.12 -1.48
CA VAL A 47 -15.43 6.88 -1.10
C VAL A 47 -14.88 7.97 -0.17
N GLY A 48 -15.34 9.21 -0.30
CA GLY A 48 -14.99 10.29 0.64
C GLY A 48 -15.37 9.99 2.09
N ARG A 49 -16.44 9.20 2.31
CA ARG A 49 -16.90 8.77 3.65
C ARG A 49 -16.02 7.64 4.22
N HIS A 50 -15.49 6.79 3.34
CA HIS A 50 -14.68 5.62 3.72
C HIS A 50 -13.18 5.79 3.47
N LYS A 51 -12.73 6.96 2.98
CA LYS A 51 -11.33 7.24 2.61
C LYS A 51 -10.34 6.96 3.74
N LYS A 52 -10.75 7.17 5.00
CA LYS A 52 -9.92 6.88 6.17
C LYS A 52 -9.71 5.37 6.33
N ALA A 53 -10.78 4.57 6.22
CA ALA A 53 -10.71 3.12 6.32
C ALA A 53 -9.89 2.51 5.15
N ILE A 54 -10.15 2.97 3.92
CA ILE A 54 -9.43 2.50 2.73
C ILE A 54 -7.95 2.86 2.83
N GLY A 55 -7.63 4.09 3.20
CA GLY A 55 -6.23 4.50 3.34
C GLY A 55 -5.49 3.78 4.48
N ILE A 56 -6.17 3.49 5.60
CA ILE A 56 -5.62 2.65 6.67
C ILE A 56 -5.35 1.23 6.16
N LEU A 57 -6.26 0.65 5.36
CA LEU A 57 -6.07 -0.68 4.75
C LEU A 57 -4.77 -0.72 3.91
N TYR A 58 -4.56 0.28 3.07
CA TYR A 58 -3.33 0.43 2.27
C TYR A 58 -2.07 0.53 3.13
N ILE A 59 -2.11 1.30 4.22
CA ILE A 59 -0.98 1.43 5.15
C ILE A 59 -0.68 0.08 5.84
N ILE A 60 -1.71 -0.62 6.32
CA ILE A 60 -1.54 -1.94 6.95
C ILE A 60 -0.91 -2.93 5.97
N LEU A 61 -1.39 -2.95 4.72
CA LEU A 61 -0.84 -3.81 3.67
C LEU A 61 0.63 -3.49 3.39
N GLY A 62 0.98 -2.20 3.33
CA GLY A 62 2.35 -1.76 3.11
C GLY A 62 3.28 -2.11 4.26
N VAL A 63 2.82 -1.98 5.51
CA VAL A 63 3.57 -2.42 6.70
C VAL A 63 3.75 -3.94 6.70
N LEU A 64 2.71 -4.71 6.34
CA LEU A 64 2.81 -6.16 6.21
C LEU A 64 3.84 -6.58 5.17
N CYS A 65 3.93 -5.88 4.03
CA CYS A 65 5.00 -6.12 3.03
C CYS A 65 6.40 -5.91 3.62
N LEU A 66 6.60 -4.84 4.40
CA LEU A 66 7.88 -4.58 5.06
C LEU A 66 8.22 -5.65 6.10
N VAL A 67 7.24 -6.06 6.92
CA VAL A 67 7.42 -7.14 7.90
C VAL A 67 7.73 -8.47 7.21
N PHE A 68 7.06 -8.77 6.10
CA PHE A 68 7.33 -9.98 5.32
C PHE A 68 8.76 -10.00 4.78
N TYR A 69 9.29 -8.86 4.30
CA TYR A 69 10.70 -8.74 3.94
C TYR A 69 11.63 -9.08 5.12
N PHE A 70 11.38 -8.50 6.30
CA PHE A 70 12.17 -8.78 7.49
C PHE A 70 12.12 -10.26 7.90
N VAL A 71 10.96 -10.91 7.82
CA VAL A 71 10.80 -12.32 8.20
C VAL A 71 11.45 -13.26 7.20
N VAL A 72 11.25 -13.02 5.89
CA VAL A 72 11.66 -13.96 4.83
C VAL A 72 13.10 -13.75 4.38
N PHE A 73 13.58 -12.50 4.34
CA PHE A 73 14.89 -12.18 3.77
C PHE A 73 15.94 -11.78 4.81
N LEU A 74 15.54 -11.31 6.00
CA LEU A 74 16.50 -10.99 7.06
C LEU A 74 16.81 -12.20 7.96
N LYS A 75 15.91 -13.19 8.00
CA LYS A 75 16.05 -14.41 8.81
C LYS A 75 16.52 -15.63 8.01
N ALA A 76 16.72 -15.49 6.70
CA ALA A 76 17.21 -16.51 5.77
C ALA A 76 18.64 -16.19 5.30
#